data_AF-A0A1G8IKI5-F1
#
_entry.id   AF-A0A1G8IKI5-F1
#
_cell.length_a   1.000
_cell.length_b   1.000
_cell.length_c   1.000
_cell.angle_alpha   90.00
_cell.angle_beta   90.00
_cell.angle_gamma   90.00
#
_symmetry.space_group_name_H-M   'P 1'
#
loop_
_entity.id
_entity.type
_entity.pdbx_description
1 polymer ?
#
loop_
_entity_poly.entity_id
_entity_poly.type
_entity_poly.pdbx_seq_one_letter_code
_entity_poly.pdbx_strand_id
1 'polypeptide(L)' 'MKRPAQPEEIAPAYVFLASPHCSSYITGEILPIIGGY' A
#
# COMPACT_ATOMS: atom_id res chain seq x y z
N MET A 1 0.89 1.51 14.99
CA MET A 1 1.43 2.89 14.86
C MET A 1 0.54 3.79 15.70
N LYS A 2 1.07 4.55 16.67
CA LYS A 2 0.25 5.31 17.63
C LYS A 2 -0.16 6.71 17.13
N ARG A 3 -0.12 6.95 15.83
CA ARG A 3 -0.49 8.23 15.20
C ARG A 3 -1.14 8.00 13.83
N PRO A 4 -1.92 8.97 13.31
CA PRO A 4 -2.39 8.93 11.93
C PRO A 4 -1.23 8.87 10.93
N ALA A 5 -1.41 8.08 9.88
CA ALA A 5 -0.48 8.04 8.76
C ALA A 5 -0.57 9.34 7.95
N GLN A 6 0.56 9.81 7.46
CA GLN A 6 0.63 10.92 6.53
C GLN A 6 0.38 10.43 5.09
N PRO A 7 -0.13 11.27 4.18
CA PRO A 7 -0.38 10.89 2.80
C PRO A 7 0.83 10.30 2.08
N GLU A 8 2.02 10.83 2.36
CA GLU A 8 3.29 10.39 1.77
C GLU A 8 3.68 8.98 2.22
N GLU A 9 3.22 8.55 3.39
CA GLU A 9 3.43 7.19 3.90
C GLU A 9 2.48 6.18 3.23
N ILE A 10 1.36 6.65 2.66
CA ILE A 10 0.33 5.83 2.00
C ILE A 10 0.54 5.78 0.48
N ALA A 11 0.99 6.89 -0.14
CA ALA A 11 1.16 7.00 -1.59
C ALA A 11 1.96 5.85 -2.24
N PRO A 12 3.05 5.31 -1.64
CA PRO A 12 3.79 4.19 -2.22
C PRO A 12 2.96 2.92 -2.42
N ALA A 13 1.91 2.69 -1.61
CA ALA A 13 1.03 1.54 -1.75
C ALA A 13 0.27 1.56 -3.07
N TYR A 14 -0.20 2.74 -3.48
CA TYR A 14 -0.82 2.93 -4.79
C TYR A 14 0.19 2.71 -5.92
N VAL A 15 1.40 3.25 -5.79
CA VAL A 15 2.46 3.09 -6.79
C VAL A 15 2.87 1.61 -6.94
N PHE A 16 2.90 0.86 -5.85
CA PHE A 16 3.16 -0.58 -5.87
C PHE A 16 2.13 -1.34 -6.72
N LEU A 17 0.83 -1.09 -6.48
CA LEU A 17 -0.26 -1.71 -7.24
C LEU A 17 -0.34 -1.22 -8.69
N ALA A 18 0.06 0.03 -8.96
CA ALA A 18 0.09 0.57 -10.31
C ALA A 18 1.32 0.13 -11.13
N SER A 19 2.40 -0.29 -10.47
CA SER A 19 3.66 -0.66 -11.12
C SER A 19 3.62 -2.09 -11.67
N PRO A 20 3.69 -2.29 -13.00
CA PRO A 20 3.72 -3.63 -13.59
C PRO A 20 4.94 -4.44 -13.14
N HIS A 21 6.07 -3.77 -12.85
CA HIS A 21 7.27 -4.47 -12.38
C HIS A 21 7.12 -5.02 -10.96
N CYS A 22 6.26 -4.42 -10.14
CA CYS A 22 6.11 -4.78 -8.73
C CYS A 22 4.92 -5.70 -8.47
N SER A 23 3.84 -5.59 -9.27
CA SER A 23 2.57 -6.26 -8.97
C SER A 23 1.89 -6.92 -10.18
N SER A 24 2.58 -7.16 -11.30
CA SER A 24 1.98 -7.80 -12.49
C SER A 24 1.32 -9.16 -12.23
N TYR A 25 1.72 -9.86 -11.17
CA TYR A 25 1.19 -11.17 -10.77
C TYR A 25 0.32 -11.11 -9.50
N ILE A 26 0.01 -9.92 -9.00
CA ILE A 26 -0.79 -9.73 -7.78
C ILE A 26 -2.12 -9.12 -8.22
N THR A 27 -3.20 -9.91 -8.11
CA THR A 27 -4.56 -9.50 -8.49
C THR A 27 -5.56 -9.95 -7.44
N GLY A 28 -6.63 -9.16 -7.26
CA GLY A 28 -7.68 -9.43 -6.28
C GLY A 28 -7.26 -9.23 -4.82
N GLU A 29 -6.02 -8.78 -4.56
CA GLU A 29 -5.54 -8.56 -3.21
C GLU A 29 -5.96 -7.21 -2.61
N ILE A 30 -6.14 -7.21 -1.29
CA ILE A 30 -6.48 -6.01 -0.51
C ILE A 30 -5.31 -5.73 0.42
N LEU A 31 -4.60 -4.61 0.20
CA LEU A 31 -3.47 -4.23 1.05
C LEU A 31 -3.96 -3.45 2.29
N PRO A 32 -3.91 -4.02 3.50
CA PRO A 32 -4.41 -3.35 4.70
C PRO A 32 -3.42 -2.30 5.21
N ILE A 33 -3.77 -1.01 5.08
CA ILE A 33 -2.98 0.11 5.62
C ILE A 33 -3.57 0.52 6.97
N ILE A 34 -3.38 -0.34 7.97
CA ILE A 34 -3.94 -0.14 9.33
C ILE A 34 -2.91 0.33 10.37
N GLY A 35 -1.64 0.47 9.98
CA GLY A 35 -0.56 0.89 10.88
C GLY A 35 -0.07 -0.19 11.85
N GLY A 36 -0.46 -1.46 11.68
CA GLY A 36 -0.16 -2.57 12.58
C GLY A 36 -1.21 -2.76 13.67
N TYR A 37 -1.32 -3.99 14.19
CA TYR A 37 -2.16 -4.34 15.35
C TYR A 37 -1.61 -3.76 16.65
#